data_AF-A0A8A4JQZ8-F1
#
_entry.id   AF-A0A8A4JQZ8-F1
#
_cell.length_a   1.000
_cell.length_b   1.000
_cell.length_c   1.000
_cell.angle_alpha   90.00
_cell.angle_beta   90.00
_cell.angle_gamma   90.00
#
_symmetry.space_group_name_H-M   'P 1'
#
loop_
_entity.id
_entity.type
_entity.pdbx_description
1 polymer ?
#
loop_
_entity_poly.entity_id
_entity_poly.type
_entity_poly.pdbx_seq_one_letter_code
_entity_poly.pdbx_strand_id
1 'polypeptide(L)'
;MIRIIKKRVEVSALGQHICMSAHKARRVIDQIRGRSYEETLMILELMPYRACYPILKLVYSAAANGIHNLGFNEGSLFIIKAE
;
A
#
# COMPACT_ATOMS: atom_id res chain seq x y z
N MET A 1 -22.01 26.63 -9.88
CA MET A 1 -20.64 26.18 -9.51
C MET A 1 -20.55 24.68 -9.74
N ILE A 2 -19.94 24.25 -10.85
CA ILE A 2 -19.74 22.83 -11.14
C ILE A 2 -18.50 22.39 -10.36
N ARG A 3 -18.69 21.54 -9.36
CA ARG A 3 -17.61 20.94 -8.57
C ARG A 3 -16.95 19.88 -9.45
N ILE A 4 -15.85 20.21 -10.12
CA ILE A 4 -15.06 19.22 -10.86
C ILE A 4 -14.40 18.31 -9.83
N ILE A 5 -15.00 17.15 -9.57
CA ILE A 5 -14.39 16.11 -8.74
C ILE A 5 -13.28 15.49 -9.60
N LYS A 6 -12.03 15.87 -9.32
CA LYS A 6 -10.84 15.23 -9.92
C LYS A 6 -10.86 13.75 -9.51
N LYS A 7 -11.19 12.86 -10.45
CA LYS A 7 -11.10 11.40 -10.24
C LYS A 7 -9.62 11.07 -10.05
N ARG A 8 -9.22 10.67 -8.84
CA ARG A 8 -7.87 10.16 -8.61
C ARG A 8 -7.75 8.81 -9.31
N VAL A 9 -6.70 8.65 -10.11
CA VAL A 9 -6.38 7.34 -10.70
C VAL A 9 -5.69 6.56 -9.59
N GLU A 10 -6.31 5.46 -9.18
CA GLU A 10 -5.88 4.64 -8.06
C GLU A 10 -5.50 3.25 -8.56
N VAL A 11 -4.56 2.61 -7.87
CA VAL A 11 -4.13 1.24 -8.13
C VAL A 11 -4.25 0.46 -6.85
N SER A 12 -4.65 -0.79 -6.96
CA SER A 12 -4.80 -1.71 -5.85
C SER A 12 -4.14 -3.04 -6.15
N ALA A 13 -3.68 -3.70 -5.09
CA ALA A 13 -3.36 -5.12 -5.10
C ALA A 13 -4.15 -5.80 -3.97
N LEU A 14 -4.47 -7.07 -4.14
CA LEU A 14 -5.28 -7.82 -3.19
C LEU A 14 -4.63 -9.18 -2.91
N GLY A 15 -4.37 -9.45 -1.63
CA GLY A 15 -3.81 -10.72 -1.16
C GLY A 15 -4.84 -11.51 -0.38
N GLN A 16 -5.28 -12.62 -0.94
CA GLN A 16 -6.22 -13.53 -0.27
C GLN A 16 -5.46 -14.67 0.43
N HIS A 17 -6.14 -15.32 1.39
CA HIS A 17 -5.64 -16.51 2.07
C HIS A 17 -4.29 -16.34 2.79
N ILE A 18 -4.02 -15.16 3.33
CA ILE A 18 -2.84 -14.91 4.15
C ILE A 18 -3.04 -15.58 5.52
N CYS A 19 -2.14 -16.50 5.88
CA CYS A 19 -2.19 -17.25 7.14
C CYS A 19 -1.83 -16.38 8.37
N MET A 20 -2.66 -15.39 8.68
CA MET A 20 -2.55 -14.58 9.90
C MET A 20 -3.90 -14.01 10.34
N SER A 21 -4.01 -13.69 11.62
CA SER A 21 -5.18 -13.00 12.15
C SER A 21 -5.24 -11.56 11.61
N ALA A 22 -6.44 -11.10 11.27
CA ALA A 22 -6.71 -9.73 10.84
C ALA A 22 -6.16 -8.68 11.83
N HIS A 23 -6.22 -8.94 13.14
CA HIS A 23 -5.70 -8.01 14.14
C HIS A 23 -4.18 -7.82 14.03
N LYS A 24 -3.43 -8.88 13.70
CA LYS A 24 -1.97 -8.79 13.52
C LYS A 24 -1.61 -8.00 12.26
N ALA A 25 -2.40 -8.13 11.19
CA ALA A 25 -2.23 -7.35 9.98
C ALA A 25 -2.59 -5.87 10.19
N ARG A 26 -3.74 -5.59 10.82
CA ARG A 26 -4.21 -4.21 11.09
C ARG A 26 -3.19 -3.38 11.85
N ARG A 27 -2.52 -3.96 12.86
CA ARG A 27 -1.43 -3.31 13.59
C ARG A 27 -0.37 -2.69 12.67
N VAL A 28 -0.02 -3.37 11.59
CA VAL A 28 0.98 -2.89 10.62
C VAL A 28 0.33 -1.95 9.61
N ILE A 29 -0.85 -2.29 9.10
CA ILE A 29 -1.60 -1.48 8.13
C ILE A 29 -1.86 -0.05 8.66
N ASP A 30 -2.21 0.07 9.95
CA ASP A 30 -2.49 1.36 10.56
C ASP A 30 -1.26 2.29 10.61
N GLN A 31 -0.05 1.75 10.52
CA GLN A 31 1.20 2.52 10.55
C GLN A 31 1.59 3.09 9.17
N ILE A 32 1.18 2.42 8.10
CA ILE A 32 1.56 2.75 6.71
C ILE A 32 0.49 3.56 5.97
N ARG A 33 -0.73 3.64 6.53
CA ARG A 33 -1.83 4.40 5.92
C ARG A 33 -1.48 5.89 5.86
N GLY A 34 -1.62 6.49 4.68
CA GLY A 34 -1.34 7.90 4.44
C GLY A 34 0.14 8.24 4.24
N ARG A 35 1.03 7.25 4.22
CA ARG A 35 2.47 7.45 4.02
C ARG A 35 2.87 7.39 2.55
N SER A 36 4.04 7.94 2.25
CA SER A 36 4.65 7.74 0.93
C SER A 36 5.05 6.27 0.76
N TYR A 37 5.21 5.85 -0.48
CA TYR A 37 5.66 4.51 -0.81
C TYR A 37 7.05 4.21 -0.22
N GLU A 38 8.00 5.14 -0.36
CA GLU A 38 9.36 5.01 0.20
C GLU A 38 9.35 4.87 1.73
N GLU A 39 8.60 5.73 2.43
CA GLU A 39 8.44 5.63 3.89
C GLU A 39 7.83 4.29 4.31
N THR A 40 6.85 3.81 3.53
CA THR A 40 6.20 2.52 3.78
C THR A 40 7.19 1.37 3.69
N LEU A 41 8.04 1.35 2.66
CA LEU A 41 9.07 0.31 2.50
C LEU A 41 10.00 0.28 3.73
N MET A 42 10.51 1.45 4.14
CA MET A 42 11.38 1.55 5.32
C MET A 42 10.69 1.04 6.60
N ILE A 43 9.43 1.44 6.84
CA ILE A 43 8.68 1.00 8.02
C ILE A 43 8.51 -0.52 8.01
N LEU A 44 8.09 -1.09 6.87
CA LEU A 44 7.82 -2.51 6.76
C LEU A 44 9.08 -3.37 6.88
N GLU A 45 10.22 -2.91 6.37
CA GLU A 45 11.51 -3.61 6.47
C GLU A 45 12.07 -3.61 7.89
N LEU A 46 11.87 -2.54 8.65
CA LEU A 46 12.45 -2.36 9.98
C LEU A 46 11.56 -2.86 11.12
N MET A 47 10.26 -3.05 10.87
CA MET A 47 9.32 -3.48 11.90
C MET A 47 9.51 -4.96 12.30
N PRO A 48 9.47 -5.30 13.61
CA PRO A 48 9.71 -6.65 14.10
C PRO A 48 8.50 -7.60 13.94
N TYR A 49 7.51 -7.26 13.11
CA TYR A 49 6.29 -8.04 12.97
C TYR A 49 6.36 -8.97 11.76
N ARG A 50 6.02 -10.25 11.95
CA ARG A 50 5.87 -11.21 10.83
C ARG A 50 4.83 -10.77 9.78
N ALA A 51 3.86 -9.94 10.20
CA ALA A 51 2.84 -9.41 9.30
C ALA A 51 3.42 -8.47 8.22
N CYS A 52 4.60 -7.87 8.45
CA CYS A 52 5.23 -6.98 7.50
C CYS A 52 5.56 -7.67 6.18
N TYR A 53 6.04 -8.92 6.22
CA TYR A 53 6.49 -9.61 5.01
C TYR A 53 5.42 -9.76 3.91
N PRO A 54 4.21 -10.30 4.19
CA PRO A 54 3.17 -10.36 3.15
C PRO A 54 2.60 -8.99 2.78
N ILE A 55 2.56 -8.03 3.72
CA ILE A 55 2.10 -6.66 3.42
C ILE A 55 3.09 -5.98 2.46
N LEU A 56 4.40 -6.13 2.71
CA LEU A 56 5.47 -5.61 1.86
C LEU A 56 5.35 -6.16 0.43
N LYS A 57 5.12 -7.46 0.28
CA LYS A 57 4.88 -8.06 -1.05
C LYS A 57 3.67 -7.46 -1.76
N LEU A 58 2.59 -7.18 -1.04
CA LEU A 58 1.40 -6.54 -1.62
C LEU A 58 1.66 -5.10 -2.03
N VAL A 59 2.41 -4.35 -1.22
CA VAL A 59 2.80 -2.96 -1.53
C VAL A 59 3.67 -2.93 -2.79
N TYR A 60 4.67 -3.81 -2.89
CA TYR A 60 5.46 -3.96 -4.11
C TYR A 60 4.60 -4.31 -5.33
N SER A 61 3.67 -5.25 -5.19
CA SER A 61 2.76 -5.63 -6.29
C SER A 61 1.86 -4.47 -6.72
N ALA A 62 1.31 -3.69 -5.78
CA ALA A 62 0.49 -2.52 -6.09
C ALA A 62 1.29 -1.43 -6.81
N ALA A 63 2.53 -1.16 -6.37
CA ALA A 63 3.41 -0.21 -7.02
C ALA A 63 3.80 -0.67 -8.43
N ALA A 64 4.19 -1.94 -8.59
CA ALA A 64 4.50 -2.53 -9.89
C ALA A 64 3.30 -2.44 -10.86
N ASN A 65 2.08 -2.69 -10.38
CA ASN A 65 0.87 -2.52 -11.20
C ASN A 65 0.70 -1.06 -11.67
N GLY A 66 0.97 -0.09 -10.80
CA GLY A 66 0.86 1.33 -11.15
C GLY A 66 1.94 1.79 -12.12
N ILE A 67 3.17 1.35 -11.92
CA ILE A 67 4.31 1.70 -12.78
C ILE A 67 4.14 1.06 -14.16
N HIS A 68 3.91 -0.25 -14.22
CA HIS A 68 3.88 -0.97 -15.49
C HIS A 68 2.59 -0.74 -16.28
N ASN A 69 1.42 -0.71 -15.63
CA ASN A 69 0.14 -0.65 -16.35
C ASN A 69 -0.37 0.79 -16.54
N LEU A 70 -0.01 1.72 -15.65
CA LEU A 70 -0.51 3.11 -15.68
C LEU A 70 0.60 4.16 -15.84
N GLY A 71 1.87 3.76 -15.90
CA GLY A 71 2.99 4.69 -16.09
C GLY A 71 3.22 5.64 -14.92
N PHE A 72 2.85 5.24 -13.70
CA PHE A 72 3.08 6.07 -12.51
C PHE A 72 4.56 6.18 -12.17
N ASN A 73 4.94 7.30 -11.56
CA ASN A 73 6.28 7.49 -10.99
C ASN A 73 6.32 7.01 -9.54
N GLU A 74 7.29 6.16 -9.20
CA GLU A 74 7.46 5.54 -7.89
C GLU A 74 7.50 6.55 -6.74
N GLY A 75 8.26 7.65 -6.89
CA GLY A 75 8.38 8.69 -5.86
C GLY A 75 7.11 9.53 -5.63
N SER A 76 6.09 9.37 -6.48
CA SER A 76 4.79 10.05 -6.34
C SER A 76 3.70 9.17 -5.72
N LEU A 77 4.01 7.91 -5.40
CA LEU A 77 3.05 6.95 -4.88
C LEU A 77 2.79 7.18 -3.38
N PHE A 78 1.51 7.13 -3.02
CA PHE A 78 1.03 7.24 -1.65
C PHE A 78 0.00 6.16 -1.33
N ILE A 79 0.02 5.67 -0.09
CA ILE A 79 -0.99 4.72 0.38
C ILE A 79 -2.23 5.48 0.85
N ILE A 80 -3.23 5.57 -0.02
CA ILE A 80 -4.50 6.25 0.27
C ILE A 80 -5.40 5.36 1.14
N LYS A 81 -5.48 4.07 0.81
CA LYS A 81 -6.39 3.11 1.44
C LYS A 81 -5.69 1.76 1.64
N ALA A 82 -5.89 1.17 2.81
CA ALA A 82 -5.43 -0.18 3.15
C ALA A 82 -6.38 -0.78 4.20
N GLU A 83 -6.89 -1.97 3.92
CA GLU A 83 -7.92 -2.70 4.67
C GLU A 83 -7.52 -4.15 4.93
#